data_AF-A0A962R7A1-F1
#
_entry.id   AF-A0A962R7A1-F1
#
_cell.length_a   1.000
_cell.length_b   1.000
_cell.length_c   1.000
_cell.angle_alpha   90.00
_cell.angle_beta   90.00
_cell.angle_gamma   90.00
#
_symmetry.space_group_name_H-M   'P 1'
#
loop_
_entity.id
_entity.type
_entity.pdbx_description
1 polymer ?
#
loop_
_entity_poly.entity_id
_entity_poly.type
_entity_poly.pdbx_seq_one_letter_code
_entity_poly.pdbx_strand_id
1 'polypeptide(L)'
;MNRSFIDDLARQFGDALPAGMGDLKGDLERQWRATLQAQFAKLDLVTREEFDVQAAVLARTREKVEALERRVAMLETLALNKPEP
;
A
#
# COMPACT_ATOMS: atom_id res chain seq x y z
N MET A 1 -4.74 5.70 -9.68
CA MET A 1 -5.10 6.62 -8.57
C MET A 1 -6.61 6.78 -8.53
N ASN A 2 -7.28 6.45 -7.42
CA ASN A 2 -8.74 6.43 -7.36
C ASN A 2 -9.29 7.85 -7.11
N ARG A 3 -9.88 8.50 -8.13
CA ARG A 3 -10.48 9.85 -8.00
C ARG A 3 -11.52 9.92 -6.88
N SER A 4 -12.21 8.81 -6.61
CA SER A 4 -13.21 8.70 -5.53
C SER A 4 -12.62 9.03 -4.16
N PHE A 5 -11.42 8.54 -3.85
CA PHE A 5 -10.83 8.73 -2.52
C PHE A 5 -10.57 10.20 -2.18
N ILE A 6 -10.06 10.98 -3.15
CA ILE A 6 -9.81 12.41 -2.97
C ILE A 6 -11.14 13.16 -2.82
N ASP A 7 -12.17 12.72 -3.54
CA ASP A 7 -13.49 13.34 -3.52
C ASP A 7 -14.22 13.04 -2.20
N ASP A 8 -14.06 11.84 -1.66
CA ASP A 8 -14.59 11.42 -0.37
C ASP A 8 -13.91 12.17 0.79
N LEU A 9 -12.59 12.36 0.72
CA LEU A 9 -11.82 13.20 1.67
C LEU A 9 -12.23 14.67 1.62
N ALA A 10 -12.40 15.22 0.41
CA ALA A 10 -12.83 16.61 0.24
C ALA A 10 -14.25 16.83 0.79
N ARG A 11 -15.16 15.87 0.59
CA ARG A 11 -16.52 15.91 1.16
C ARG A 11 -16.52 15.82 2.68
N GLN A 12 -15.78 14.87 3.26
CA GLN A 12 -15.67 14.75 4.72
C GLN A 12 -15.14 16.03 5.36
N PHE A 13 -14.18 16.69 4.71
CA PHE A 13 -13.66 17.98 5.17
C PHE A 13 -14.70 19.10 5.03
N GLY A 14 -15.41 19.15 3.90
CA GLY A 14 -16.48 20.12 3.66
C GLY A 14 -17.67 19.98 4.62
N ASP A 15 -17.94 18.77 5.11
CA ASP A 15 -19.02 18.48 6.06
C ASP A 15 -18.64 18.78 7.51
N ALA A 16 -17.34 18.88 7.82
CA ALA A 16 -16.84 19.31 9.12
C ALA A 16 -16.83 20.85 9.30
N LEU A 17 -17.17 21.62 8.26
CA LEU A 17 -17.23 23.08 8.32
C LEU A 17 -18.54 23.57 8.95
N PRO A 18 -18.51 24.59 9.84
CA PRO A 18 -19.71 25.09 10.52
C PRO A 18 -20.75 25.68 9.56
N ALA A 19 -22.03 25.43 9.86
CA ALA A 19 -23.16 25.95 9.09
C ALA A 19 -23.19 27.49 9.18
N GLY A 20 -22.83 28.16 8.08
CA GLY A 20 -22.73 29.62 7.99
C GLY A 20 -21.79 30.12 6.88
N MET A 21 -20.94 29.25 6.34
CA MET A 21 -20.00 29.55 5.25
C MET A 21 -20.42 28.95 3.89
N GLY A 22 -21.72 28.90 3.57
CA GLY A 22 -22.24 28.19 2.38
C GLY A 22 -21.59 28.59 1.05
N ASP A 23 -21.41 29.89 0.80
CA ASP A 23 -20.80 30.39 -0.44
C ASP A 23 -19.26 30.29 -0.42
N LEU A 24 -18.64 30.35 0.77
CA LEU A 24 -17.19 30.16 0.94
C LEU A 24 -16.79 28.68 0.91
N LYS A 25 -17.72 27.76 1.20
CA LYS A 25 -17.49 26.31 1.25
C LYS A 25 -16.99 25.79 -0.10
N GLY A 26 -17.64 26.18 -1.18
CA GLY A 26 -17.27 25.72 -2.53
C GLY A 26 -15.87 26.15 -2.95
N ASP A 27 -15.45 27.36 -2.59
CA ASP A 27 -14.12 27.88 -2.92
C ASP A 27 -13.03 27.24 -2.07
N LEU A 28 -13.29 27.07 -0.76
CA LEU A 28 -12.42 26.33 0.14
C LEU A 28 -12.25 24.87 -0.28
N GLU A 29 -13.33 24.19 -0.67
CA GLU A 29 -13.30 22.80 -1.11
C GLU A 29 -12.43 22.64 -2.37
N ARG A 30 -12.56 23.55 -3.34
CA ARG A 30 -11.71 23.54 -4.54
C ARG A 30 -10.23 23.78 -4.22
N GLN A 31 -9.93 24.77 -3.37
CA GLN A 31 -8.56 25.08 -2.96
C GLN A 31 -7.94 23.90 -2.17
N TRP A 32 -8.72 23.28 -1.30
CA TRP A 32 -8.30 22.11 -0.52
C TRP A 32 -8.04 20.89 -1.40
N ARG A 33 -8.94 20.60 -2.35
CA ARG A 33 -8.80 19.50 -3.31
C ARG A 33 -7.55 19.68 -4.18
N ALA A 34 -7.31 20.89 -4.69
CA ALA A 34 -6.10 21.20 -5.46
C ALA A 34 -4.82 21.03 -4.62
N THR A 35 -4.85 21.46 -3.36
CA THR A 35 -3.72 21.31 -2.43
C THR A 35 -3.44 19.84 -2.14
N LEU A 36 -4.47 19.04 -1.83
CA LEU A 36 -4.33 17.60 -1.62
C LEU A 36 -3.79 16.90 -2.86
N GLN A 37 -4.33 17.20 -4.05
CA GLN A 37 -3.82 16.66 -5.31
C GLN A 37 -2.34 17.00 -5.51
N ALA A 38 -1.93 18.24 -5.24
CA ALA A 38 -0.54 18.65 -5.36
C ALA A 38 0.39 17.98 -4.34
N GLN A 39 -0.08 17.72 -3.11
CA GLN A 39 0.71 16.98 -2.11
C GLN A 39 0.80 15.50 -2.45
N PHE A 40 -0.30 14.85 -2.85
CA PHE A 40 -0.29 13.45 -3.27
C PHE A 40 0.53 13.22 -4.54
N ALA A 41 0.59 14.19 -5.45
CA ALA A 41 1.46 14.12 -6.63
C ALA A 41 2.97 14.21 -6.29
N LYS A 42 3.31 14.76 -5.11
CA LYS A 42 4.69 14.78 -4.60
C LYS A 42 5.07 13.52 -3.83
N LEU A 43 4.07 12.73 -3.42
CA LEU A 43 4.31 11.42 -2.81
C LEU A 43 4.52 10.42 -3.94
N ASP A 44 5.51 9.54 -3.80
CA ASP A 44 5.79 8.45 -4.75
C ASP A 44 4.74 7.34 -4.59
N LEU A 45 3.50 7.67 -4.94
CA LEU A 45 2.33 6.81 -4.74
C LEU A 45 2.25 5.79 -5.86
N VAL A 46 2.28 4.52 -5.50
CA VAL A 46 1.91 3.44 -6.40
C VAL A 46 0.40 3.26 -6.45
N THR A 47 -0.11 2.74 -7.56
CA THR A 47 -1.51 2.35 -7.66
C THR A 47 -1.81 1.16 -6.76
N ARG A 48 -3.09 0.99 -6.40
CA ARG A 48 -3.53 -0.16 -5.58
C ARG A 48 -3.23 -1.49 -6.27
N GLU A 49 -3.39 -1.56 -7.59
CA GLU A 49 -3.09 -2.75 -8.38
C GLU A 49 -1.59 -3.09 -8.35
N GLU A 50 -0.71 -2.09 -8.53
CA GLU A 50 0.74 -2.30 -8.41
C GLU A 50 1.13 -2.78 -7.00
N PHE A 51 0.52 -2.20 -5.96
CA PHE A 51 0.73 -2.67 -4.58
C PHE A 51 0.32 -4.14 -4.41
N ASP A 52 -0.88 -4.51 -4.87
CA ASP A 52 -1.40 -5.87 -4.73
C ASP A 52 -0.52 -6.88 -5.50
N VAL A 53 0.01 -6.50 -6.67
CA VAL A 53 0.99 -7.30 -7.42
C VAL A 53 2.28 -7.51 -6.63
N GLN A 54 2.86 -6.45 -6.05
CA GLN A 54 4.08 -6.57 -5.26
C GLN A 54 3.87 -7.41 -3.99
N ALA A 55 2.71 -7.27 -3.35
CA ALA A 55 2.34 -8.10 -2.21
C ALA A 55 2.27 -9.59 -2.58
N ALA A 56 1.71 -9.92 -3.75
CA ALA A 56 1.67 -11.30 -4.25
C ALA A 56 3.08 -11.85 -4.58
N VAL A 57 3.95 -11.03 -5.18
CA VAL A 57 5.35 -11.39 -5.43
C VAL A 57 6.09 -11.68 -4.12
N LEU A 58 5.89 -10.84 -3.10
CA LEU A 58 6.48 -11.02 -1.78
C LEU A 58 5.99 -12.32 -1.11
N ALA A 59 4.69 -12.59 -1.15
CA ALA A 59 4.10 -13.82 -0.61
C ALA A 59 4.73 -15.07 -1.25
N ARG A 60 4.78 -15.12 -2.59
CA ARG A 60 5.40 -16.21 -3.33
C ARG A 60 6.89 -16.37 -3.02
N THR A 61 7.59 -15.25 -2.79
CA THR A 61 9.01 -15.29 -2.44
C THR A 61 9.21 -15.91 -1.07
N ARG A 62 8.37 -15.56 -0.09
CA ARG A 62 8.39 -16.16 1.25
C ARG A 62 8.15 -17.67 1.21
N GLU A 63 7.15 -18.13 0.45
CA GLU A 63 6.90 -19.56 0.25
C GLU A 63 8.11 -20.31 -0.34
N LYS A 64 8.78 -19.69 -1.32
CA LYS A 64 9.99 -20.27 -1.93
C LYS A 64 11.15 -20.33 -0.94
N VAL A 65 11.35 -19.29 -0.13
CA VAL A 65 12.39 -19.25 0.91
C VAL A 65 12.16 -20.37 1.91
N GLU A 66 10.95 -20.51 2.44
CA GLU A 66 10.61 -21.58 3.39
C GLU A 66 10.81 -22.98 2.79
N ALA A 67 10.48 -23.16 1.51
CA ALA A 67 10.71 -24.43 0.83
C ALA A 67 12.21 -24.75 0.66
N LEU A 68 13.04 -23.74 0.39
CA LEU A 68 14.49 -23.90 0.30
C LEU A 68 15.10 -24.18 1.67
N GLU A 69 14.67 -23.48 2.73
CA GLU A 69 15.11 -23.73 4.11
C GLU A 69 14.84 -25.18 4.53
N ARG A 70 13.63 -25.71 4.24
CA ARG A 70 13.30 -27.12 4.50
C ARG A 70 14.22 -28.08 3.75
N ARG A 71 14.52 -27.79 2.48
CA ARG A 71 15.42 -28.62 1.67
C ARG A 71 16.84 -28.60 2.22
N VAL A 72 17.34 -27.44 2.62
CA VAL A 72 18.67 -27.29 3.23
C VAL A 72 18.74 -28.10 4.53
N ALA A 73 17.78 -27.93 5.44
CA ALA A 73 17.74 -28.67 6.71
C ALA A 73 17.71 -30.20 6.51
N MET A 74 16.96 -30.69 5.51
CA MET A 74 16.94 -32.10 5.14
C MET A 74 18.33 -32.57 4.65
N LEU A 75 18.98 -31.79 3.80
CA LEU A 75 20.31 -32.13 3.28
C LEU A 75 21.38 -32.09 4.38
N GLU A 76 21.32 -31.12 5.28
CA GLU A 76 22.21 -31.03 6.45
C GLU A 76 22.04 -32.26 7.35
N THR A 77 20.80 -32.68 7.60
CA THR A 77 20.52 -33.91 8.37
C THR A 77 21.08 -35.16 7.69
N LEU A 78 20.92 -35.28 6.37
CA LEU A 78 21.47 -36.41 5.61
C LEU A 78 23.00 -36.42 5.59
N ALA A 79 23.62 -35.25 5.48
CA ALA A 79 25.07 -35.12 5.51
C ALA A 79 25.68 -35.48 6.87
N LEU A 80 25.00 -35.11 7.97
CA LEU A 80 25.42 -35.44 9.34
C LEU A 80 25.21 -36.92 9.70
N ASN A 81 24.27 -37.61 9.04
CA ASN A 81 23.98 -39.02 9.27
C ASN A 81 24.73 -39.97 8.33
N LYS A 82 25.76 -39.49 7.62
CA LYS A 82 26.55 -40.36 6.75
C LYS A 82 27.45 -41.27 7.62
N PRO A 83 27.35 -42.61 7.51
CA PRO A 83 28.28 -43.48 8.21
C PRO A 83 29.70 -43.20 7.70
N GLU A 84 30.64 -43.04 8.64
CA GLU A 84 32.07 -42.96 8.32
C GLU A 84 32.47 -44.19 7.48
N PRO A 85 33.32 -44.01 6.45
CA PRO A 85 33.77 -45.10 5.59
C PRO A 85 34.59 -46.15 6.34
#